data_AF-A0AAD7MCS2-F1
#
_entry.id   AF-A0AAD7MCS2-F1
#
_cell.length_a   1.000
_cell.length_b   1.000
_cell.length_c   1.000
_cell.angle_alpha   90.00
_cell.angle_beta   90.00
_cell.angle_gamma   90.00
#
_symmetry.space_group_name_H-M   'P 1'
#
loop_
_entity.id
_entity.type
_entity.pdbx_description
1 polymer ?
#
loop_
_entity_poly.entity_id
_entity_poly.type
_entity_poly.pdbx_seq_one_letter_code
_entity_poly.pdbx_strand_id
1 'polypeptide(L)'
;DQQTRLRSMNRRSYYRWILRLATDNSLKIIYTPGHSSEVSIPARMNFEADHYASSAQHHRSETFTAPIPTFFMDDYTFYTRDDGWIESNIRTYVKKAQILEASKYMKAPPEYCNMMAYSACSAIVQHYARSGQLPTADVLYSRQKLSDARCRMRCEDIEDQHHIFIQCPCYDEMRTKAADELFRCTNSKLAELGIEEVDRVDLLTAAKSFFSDNESIWPLHY
;
A
#
# COMPACT_ATOMS: atom_id res chain seq x y z
N ASP A 1 -18.84 -15.68 -13.52
CA ASP A 1 -17.67 -16.53 -13.84
C ASP A 1 -16.87 -16.82 -12.56
N GLN A 2 -16.68 -18.10 -12.23
CA GLN A 2 -15.95 -18.53 -11.02
C GLN A 2 -14.44 -18.29 -11.13
N GLN A 3 -13.87 -18.30 -12.35
CA GLN A 3 -12.43 -18.03 -12.54
C GLN A 3 -12.08 -16.59 -12.18
N THR A 4 -12.89 -15.62 -12.60
CA THR A 4 -12.73 -14.21 -12.23
C THR A 4 -12.79 -14.00 -10.72
N ARG A 5 -13.65 -14.73 -10.01
CA ARG A 5 -13.75 -14.67 -8.54
C ARG A 5 -12.50 -15.26 -7.88
N LEU A 6 -12.00 -16.40 -8.33
CA LEU A 6 -10.80 -17.03 -7.78
C LEU A 6 -9.54 -16.18 -8.02
N ARG A 7 -9.47 -15.44 -9.14
CA ARG A 7 -8.37 -14.50 -9.43
C ARG A 7 -8.27 -13.33 -8.46
N SER A 8 -9.38 -12.97 -7.82
CA SER A 8 -9.51 -11.82 -6.90
C SER A 8 -9.67 -12.20 -5.43
N MET A 9 -9.66 -13.51 -5.11
CA MET A 9 -9.74 -13.99 -3.72
C MET A 9 -8.38 -13.88 -3.01
N ASN A 10 -8.45 -13.63 -1.70
CA ASN A 10 -7.27 -13.68 -0.83
C ASN A 10 -6.66 -15.09 -0.86
N ARG A 11 -5.33 -15.21 -0.72
CA ARG A 11 -4.58 -16.48 -0.78
C ARG A 11 -4.62 -17.19 -2.15
N ARG A 12 -4.80 -16.42 -3.23
CA ARG A 12 -4.82 -16.92 -4.62
C ARG A 12 -3.55 -17.63 -5.07
N SER A 13 -2.39 -17.32 -4.48
CA SER A 13 -1.14 -18.03 -4.80
C SER A 13 -1.26 -19.52 -4.44
N TYR A 14 -1.88 -19.84 -3.30
CA TYR A 14 -2.12 -21.21 -2.86
C TYR A 14 -3.06 -21.95 -3.82
N TYR A 15 -4.12 -21.29 -4.28
CA TYR A 15 -5.02 -21.90 -5.26
C TYR A 15 -4.32 -22.14 -6.60
N ARG A 16 -3.50 -21.20 -7.08
CA ARG A 16 -2.72 -21.38 -8.30
C ARG A 16 -1.70 -22.50 -8.17
N TRP A 17 -1.03 -22.58 -7.02
CA TRP A 17 -0.09 -23.64 -6.72
C TRP A 17 -0.77 -25.01 -6.67
N ILE A 18 -1.89 -25.14 -5.96
CA ILE A 18 -2.69 -26.38 -5.90
C ILE A 18 -3.20 -26.77 -7.29
N LEU A 19 -3.70 -25.81 -8.07
CA LEU A 19 -4.15 -26.09 -9.44
C LEU A 19 -2.99 -26.56 -10.33
N ARG A 20 -1.81 -25.95 -10.18
CA ARG A 20 -0.62 -26.39 -10.89
C ARG A 20 -0.24 -27.82 -10.51
N LEU A 21 -0.21 -28.13 -9.22
CA LEU A 21 0.04 -29.50 -8.73
C LEU A 21 -1.00 -30.49 -9.25
N ALA A 22 -2.27 -30.11 -9.28
CA ALA A 22 -3.35 -30.95 -9.81
C ALA A 22 -3.20 -31.21 -11.30
N THR A 23 -2.77 -30.20 -12.07
CA THR A 23 -2.50 -30.31 -13.51
C THR A 23 -1.29 -31.20 -13.76
N ASP A 24 -0.19 -30.96 -13.05
CA ASP A 24 1.08 -31.67 -13.25
C ASP A 24 0.99 -33.16 -12.82
N ASN A 25 0.12 -33.48 -11.85
CA ASN A 25 -0.02 -34.84 -11.30
C ASN A 25 -1.31 -35.57 -11.73
N SER A 26 -2.11 -35.00 -12.65
CA SER A 26 -3.38 -35.60 -13.10
C SER A 26 -4.31 -36.01 -11.94
N LEU A 27 -4.45 -35.14 -10.94
CA LEU A 27 -5.23 -35.45 -9.73
C LEU A 27 -6.73 -35.56 -10.04
N LYS A 28 -7.38 -36.60 -9.51
CA LYS A 28 -8.84 -36.75 -9.56
C LYS A 28 -9.46 -36.12 -8.30
N ILE A 29 -10.25 -35.06 -8.48
CA ILE A 29 -10.98 -34.40 -7.40
C ILE A 29 -12.28 -35.18 -7.13
N ILE A 30 -12.48 -35.61 -5.88
CA ILE A 30 -13.69 -36.31 -5.43
C ILE A 30 -14.36 -35.45 -4.36
N TYR A 31 -15.62 -35.09 -4.57
CA TYR A 31 -16.42 -34.41 -3.57
C TYR A 31 -16.94 -35.45 -2.55
N THR A 32 -16.68 -35.20 -1.27
CA THR A 32 -17.21 -36.02 -0.16
C THR A 32 -18.03 -35.11 0.76
N PRO A 33 -19.32 -35.39 1.01
CA PRO A 33 -20.14 -34.59 1.90
C PRO A 33 -19.56 -34.54 3.33
N GLY A 34 -19.56 -33.36 3.94
CA GLY A 34 -19.19 -33.20 5.34
C GLY A 34 -20.26 -33.74 6.28
N HIS A 35 -19.85 -34.23 7.45
CA HIS A 35 -20.74 -34.76 8.50
C HIS A 35 -21.77 -35.78 8.01
N SER A 36 -21.43 -36.57 7.00
CA SER A 36 -22.28 -37.69 6.57
C SER A 36 -22.18 -38.84 7.57
N SER A 37 -23.25 -39.61 7.69
CA SER A 37 -23.25 -40.91 8.39
C SER A 37 -22.68 -42.04 7.52
N GLU A 38 -22.07 -41.71 6.38
CA GLU A 38 -21.45 -42.69 5.50
C GLU A 38 -20.15 -43.24 6.11
N VAL A 39 -19.97 -44.55 5.98
CA VAL A 39 -18.79 -45.28 6.49
C VAL A 39 -17.79 -45.63 5.38
N SER A 40 -17.93 -45.00 4.21
CA SER A 40 -17.01 -45.20 3.07
C SER A 40 -15.59 -44.73 3.43
N ILE A 41 -14.57 -45.27 2.73
CA ILE A 41 -13.17 -44.84 2.93
C ILE A 41 -13.02 -43.32 2.75
N PRO A 42 -13.58 -42.69 1.69
CA PRO A 42 -13.54 -41.22 1.55
C PRO A 42 -14.18 -40.49 2.73
N ALA A 43 -15.32 -40.96 3.24
CA ALA A 43 -16.00 -40.34 4.38
C ALA A 43 -15.16 -40.42 5.67
N ARG A 44 -14.51 -41.57 5.92
CA ARG A 44 -13.59 -41.73 7.07
C ARG A 44 -12.36 -40.83 6.96
N MET A 45 -11.73 -40.75 5.78
CA MET A 45 -10.58 -39.88 5.57
C MET A 45 -10.95 -38.40 5.70
N ASN A 46 -12.13 -38.00 5.23
CA ASN A 46 -12.65 -36.65 5.40
C ASN A 46 -12.92 -36.32 6.88
N PHE A 47 -13.46 -37.27 7.65
CA PHE A 47 -13.67 -37.13 9.10
C PHE A 47 -12.34 -36.96 9.86
N GLU A 48 -11.32 -37.77 9.54
CA GLU A 48 -9.99 -37.61 10.14
C GLU A 48 -9.37 -36.25 9.78
N ALA A 49 -9.45 -35.83 8.52
CA ALA A 49 -8.95 -34.53 8.09
C ALA A 49 -9.65 -33.37 8.84
N ASP A 50 -10.98 -33.43 9.00
CA ASP A 50 -11.75 -32.43 9.74
C ASP A 50 -11.40 -32.41 11.24
N HIS A 51 -11.19 -33.58 11.84
CA HIS A 51 -10.73 -33.71 13.22
C HIS A 51 -9.36 -33.05 13.43
N TYR A 52 -8.38 -33.33 12.57
CA TYR A 52 -7.05 -32.72 12.68
C TYR A 52 -7.08 -31.22 12.38
N ALA A 53 -7.85 -30.79 11.37
CA ALA A 53 -8.03 -29.37 11.06
C ALA A 53 -8.63 -28.61 12.25
N SER A 54 -9.62 -29.20 12.93
CA SER A 54 -10.25 -28.64 14.13
C SER A 54 -9.31 -28.62 15.33
N SER A 55 -8.61 -29.74 15.58
CA SER A 55 -7.62 -29.86 16.67
C SER A 55 -6.47 -28.86 16.54
N ALA A 56 -6.00 -28.63 15.31
CA ALA A 56 -4.95 -27.65 15.04
C ALA A 56 -5.36 -26.20 15.36
N GLN A 57 -6.67 -25.88 15.34
CA GLN A 57 -7.14 -24.54 15.73
C GLN A 57 -6.87 -24.21 17.20
N HIS A 58 -6.78 -25.24 18.05
CA HIS A 58 -6.49 -25.08 19.47
C HIS A 58 -4.99 -24.90 19.76
N HIS A 59 -4.11 -25.19 18.79
CA HIS A 59 -2.65 -25.16 18.93
C HIS A 59 -2.00 -24.06 18.07
N ARG A 60 -2.71 -22.95 17.85
CA ARG A 60 -2.29 -21.85 16.95
C ARG A 60 -0.89 -21.28 17.23
N SER A 61 -0.40 -21.35 18.47
CA SER A 61 0.93 -20.86 18.85
C SER A 61 2.07 -21.78 18.41
N GLU A 62 1.79 -23.05 18.11
CA GLU A 62 2.81 -24.08 17.76
C GLU A 62 2.76 -24.49 16.29
N THR A 63 1.72 -24.06 15.55
CA THR A 63 1.60 -24.35 14.13
C THR A 63 2.51 -23.44 13.30
N PHE A 64 3.46 -24.04 12.59
CA PHE A 64 4.26 -23.33 11.60
C PHE A 64 3.36 -22.76 10.50
N THR A 65 3.54 -21.46 10.21
CA THR A 65 2.89 -20.85 9.06
C THR A 65 3.42 -21.50 7.79
N ALA A 66 2.53 -22.08 6.99
CA ALA A 66 2.91 -22.64 5.70
C ALA A 66 3.64 -21.56 4.87
N PRO A 67 4.76 -21.89 4.22
CA PRO A 67 5.49 -20.92 3.42
C PRO A 67 4.59 -20.45 2.27
N ILE A 68 4.52 -19.13 2.11
CA ILE A 68 3.68 -18.54 1.09
C ILE A 68 4.30 -18.85 -0.29
N PRO A 69 3.55 -19.41 -1.26
CA PRO A 69 4.12 -19.82 -2.54
C PRO A 69 4.35 -18.60 -3.45
N THR A 70 5.46 -17.91 -3.20
CA THR A 70 5.87 -16.67 -3.90
C THR A 70 5.98 -16.84 -5.42
N PHE A 71 6.36 -18.03 -5.90
CA PHE A 71 6.42 -18.36 -7.32
C PHE A 71 5.07 -18.29 -8.05
N PHE A 72 3.95 -18.38 -7.31
CA PHE A 72 2.59 -18.34 -7.87
C PHE A 72 1.84 -17.04 -7.53
N MET A 73 2.54 -16.07 -6.94
CA MET A 73 2.02 -14.73 -6.71
C MET A 73 1.87 -13.95 -8.02
N ASP A 74 1.20 -12.80 -7.97
CA ASP A 74 1.25 -11.86 -9.09
C ASP A 74 2.63 -11.20 -9.14
N ASP A 75 3.09 -10.86 -10.35
CA ASP A 75 4.40 -10.22 -10.61
C ASP A 75 4.62 -8.93 -9.77
N TYR A 76 3.55 -8.26 -9.38
CA TYR A 76 3.56 -7.03 -8.58
C TYR A 76 2.87 -7.21 -7.22
N THR A 77 3.05 -8.36 -6.58
CA THR A 77 2.51 -8.59 -5.23
C THR A 77 3.25 -7.73 -4.21
N PHE A 78 2.50 -7.03 -3.37
CA PHE A 78 3.05 -6.09 -2.39
C PHE A 78 3.77 -6.82 -1.25
N TYR A 79 4.77 -6.17 -0.68
CA TYR A 79 5.56 -6.66 0.45
C TYR A 79 5.84 -5.53 1.43
N THR A 80 5.72 -5.81 2.72
CA THR A 80 6.22 -4.95 3.81
C THR A 80 7.15 -5.75 4.71
N ARG A 81 8.07 -5.07 5.41
CA ARG A 81 8.96 -5.73 6.37
C ARG A 81 8.20 -6.38 7.52
N ASP A 82 7.13 -5.72 7.98
CA ASP A 82 6.39 -6.13 9.17
C ASP A 82 5.34 -7.20 8.87
N ASP A 83 4.68 -7.15 7.71
CA ASP A 83 3.57 -8.05 7.36
C ASP A 83 3.93 -9.12 6.31
N GLY A 84 5.10 -9.01 5.69
CA GLY A 84 5.53 -9.90 4.62
C GLY A 84 4.75 -9.68 3.32
N TRP A 85 4.49 -10.77 2.57
CA TRP A 85 3.81 -10.71 1.27
C TRP A 85 2.30 -10.54 1.40
N ILE A 86 1.77 -9.47 0.82
CA ILE A 86 0.36 -9.08 0.91
C ILE A 86 -0.39 -9.59 -0.33
N GLU A 87 -1.00 -10.76 -0.19
CA GLU A 87 -1.77 -11.38 -1.28
C GLU A 87 -3.22 -10.92 -1.39
N SER A 88 -3.74 -10.31 -0.34
CA SER A 88 -5.09 -9.77 -0.33
C SER A 88 -5.20 -8.57 -1.26
N ASN A 89 -6.41 -8.29 -1.75
CA ASN A 89 -6.68 -7.07 -2.49
C ASN A 89 -6.12 -5.86 -1.72
N ILE A 90 -5.19 -5.12 -2.32
CA ILE A 90 -4.48 -4.03 -1.65
C ILE A 90 -5.46 -3.00 -1.09
N ARG A 91 -6.59 -2.74 -1.76
CA ARG A 91 -7.65 -1.85 -1.26
C ARG A 91 -8.29 -2.40 0.02
N THR A 92 -8.48 -3.72 0.11
CA THR A 92 -9.02 -4.37 1.31
C THR A 92 -7.97 -4.45 2.42
N TYR A 93 -6.71 -4.69 2.07
CA TYR A 93 -5.59 -4.68 3.00
C TYR A 93 -5.39 -3.29 3.60
N VAL A 94 -5.24 -2.28 2.74
CA VAL A 94 -5.17 -0.87 3.10
C VAL A 94 -6.43 -0.48 3.86
N LYS A 95 -7.64 -0.92 3.49
CA LYS A 95 -8.83 -0.68 4.34
C LYS A 95 -8.75 -1.31 5.72
N LYS A 96 -8.15 -2.49 5.89
CA LYS A 96 -8.00 -3.13 7.20
C LYS A 96 -6.90 -2.46 8.04
N ALA A 97 -5.76 -2.18 7.43
CA ALA A 97 -4.69 -1.38 8.02
C ALA A 97 -5.19 0.03 8.36
N GLN A 98 -5.96 0.65 7.46
CA GLN A 98 -6.73 1.87 7.70
C GLN A 98 -7.96 1.67 8.58
N ILE A 99 -8.42 0.48 8.96
CA ILE A 99 -9.43 0.39 10.04
C ILE A 99 -8.71 0.39 11.39
N LEU A 100 -7.50 -0.18 11.41
CA LEU A 100 -6.55 -0.03 12.51
C LEU A 100 -6.04 1.42 12.64
N GLU A 101 -5.85 2.15 11.52
CA GLU A 101 -5.33 3.53 11.52
C GLU A 101 -6.40 4.62 11.32
N ALA A 102 -7.43 4.39 10.50
CA ALA A 102 -8.53 5.33 10.20
C ALA A 102 -9.59 5.39 11.32
N SER A 103 -9.09 5.54 12.54
CA SER A 103 -9.49 6.69 13.35
C SER A 103 -9.27 8.05 12.63
N LYS A 104 -8.51 8.12 11.53
CA LYS A 104 -8.28 9.32 10.70
C LYS A 104 -8.28 9.08 9.17
N TYR A 105 -9.42 9.37 8.53
CA TYR A 105 -9.60 10.01 7.20
C TYR A 105 -9.08 9.40 5.86
N MET A 106 -10.04 9.24 4.91
CA MET A 106 -10.00 9.50 3.44
C MET A 106 -10.10 8.37 2.37
N LYS A 107 -10.72 8.77 1.24
CA LYS A 107 -11.28 7.99 0.10
C LYS A 107 -10.26 7.58 -0.98
N ALA A 108 -10.64 6.60 -1.82
CA ALA A 108 -9.83 5.89 -2.82
C ALA A 108 -9.45 6.71 -4.09
N PRO A 109 -8.30 6.40 -4.77
CA PRO A 109 -7.81 7.13 -5.95
C PRO A 109 -8.40 6.64 -7.30
N PRO A 110 -8.30 7.44 -8.40
CA PRO A 110 -8.91 7.16 -9.70
C PRO A 110 -8.06 6.25 -10.61
N GLU A 111 -8.71 5.59 -11.58
CA GLU A 111 -8.16 4.54 -12.46
C GLU A 111 -7.26 5.02 -13.62
N TYR A 112 -7.18 6.32 -13.92
CA TYR A 112 -6.36 6.83 -15.04
C TYR A 112 -5.76 8.20 -14.72
N CYS A 113 -4.45 8.34 -14.95
CA CYS A 113 -3.81 9.65 -14.95
C CYS A 113 -4.12 10.34 -16.27
N ASN A 114 -4.98 11.35 -16.25
CA ASN A 114 -5.12 12.22 -17.40
C ASN A 114 -3.85 13.11 -17.45
N MET A 115 -2.82 12.71 -18.20
CA MET A 115 -1.55 13.44 -18.29
C MET A 115 -1.70 14.89 -18.81
N MET A 116 -2.88 15.25 -19.31
CA MET A 116 -3.24 16.61 -19.72
C MET A 116 -3.77 17.48 -18.57
N ALA A 117 -4.06 16.90 -17.41
CA ALA A 117 -4.56 17.62 -16.25
C ALA A 117 -3.51 17.62 -15.14
N TYR A 118 -3.01 18.82 -14.78
CA TYR A 118 -2.07 19.03 -13.68
C TYR A 118 -2.52 18.36 -12.36
N SER A 119 -3.83 18.21 -12.15
CA SER A 119 -4.43 17.54 -10.99
C SER A 119 -4.22 16.02 -10.95
N ALA A 120 -4.10 15.36 -12.10
CA ALA A 120 -3.88 13.91 -12.15
C ALA A 120 -2.40 13.58 -11.89
N CYS A 121 -1.49 14.35 -12.48
CA CYS A 121 -0.05 14.23 -12.20
C CYS A 121 0.26 14.51 -10.73
N SER A 122 -0.35 15.54 -10.13
CA SER A 122 -0.16 15.84 -8.71
C SER A 122 -0.70 14.73 -7.81
N ALA A 123 -1.87 14.16 -8.12
CA ALA A 123 -2.42 13.03 -7.37
C ALA A 123 -1.52 11.79 -7.43
N ILE A 124 -0.89 11.51 -8.58
CA ILE A 124 0.07 10.41 -8.72
C ILE A 124 1.35 10.66 -7.94
N VAL A 125 1.93 11.87 -8.03
CA VAL A 125 3.12 12.22 -7.26
C VAL A 125 2.84 12.12 -5.76
N GLN A 126 1.68 12.62 -5.31
CA GLN A 126 1.26 12.51 -3.92
C GLN A 126 1.04 11.05 -3.50
N HIS A 127 0.49 10.20 -4.38
CA HIS A 127 0.29 8.79 -4.08
C HIS A 127 1.61 8.04 -3.95
N TYR A 128 2.55 8.26 -4.89
CA TYR A 128 3.87 7.66 -4.84
C TYR A 128 4.72 8.18 -3.68
N ALA A 129 4.63 9.47 -3.35
CA ALA A 129 5.28 10.03 -2.18
C ALA A 129 4.78 9.34 -0.90
N ARG A 130 3.46 9.30 -0.70
CA ARG A 130 2.82 8.68 0.48
C ARG A 130 3.04 7.19 0.60
N SER A 131 3.20 6.46 -0.51
CA SER A 131 3.48 5.03 -0.48
C SER A 131 4.97 4.69 -0.36
N GLY A 132 5.85 5.70 -0.25
CA GLY A 132 7.31 5.49 -0.22
C GLY A 132 7.87 4.96 -1.54
N GLN A 133 7.13 5.13 -2.64
CA GLN A 133 7.47 4.58 -3.95
C GLN A 133 7.84 5.64 -4.98
N LEU A 134 7.96 6.91 -4.56
CA LEU A 134 8.48 7.95 -5.43
C LEU A 134 9.86 7.50 -5.94
N PRO A 135 10.11 7.52 -7.26
CA PRO A 135 11.34 6.99 -7.84
C PRO A 135 12.50 7.97 -7.65
N THR A 136 12.80 8.28 -6.40
CA THR A 136 13.97 9.07 -6.00
C THR A 136 15.23 8.24 -6.20
N ALA A 137 16.40 8.88 -6.29
CA ALA A 137 17.65 8.15 -6.48
C ALA A 137 17.93 7.18 -5.32
N ASP A 138 17.56 7.50 -4.08
CA ASP A 138 17.64 6.59 -2.93
C ASP A 138 16.77 5.32 -3.12
N VAL A 139 15.51 5.49 -3.52
CA VAL A 139 14.59 4.36 -3.79
C VAL A 139 15.06 3.52 -4.99
N LEU A 140 15.65 4.14 -6.01
CA LEU A 140 16.17 3.43 -7.16
C LEU A 140 17.51 2.74 -6.89
N TYR A 141 18.37 3.34 -6.06
CA TYR A 141 19.63 2.76 -5.60
C TYR A 141 19.38 1.52 -4.73
N SER A 142 18.47 1.60 -3.75
CA SER A 142 18.08 0.45 -2.92
C SER A 142 17.48 -0.71 -3.73
N ARG A 143 16.86 -0.40 -4.88
CA ARG A 143 16.36 -1.40 -5.86
C ARG A 143 17.40 -1.87 -6.87
N GLN A 144 18.66 -1.51 -6.72
CA GLN A 144 19.77 -1.84 -7.63
C GLN A 144 19.52 -1.37 -9.07
N LYS A 145 18.76 -0.28 -9.24
CA LYS A 145 18.47 0.35 -10.55
C LYS A 145 19.39 1.53 -10.85
N LEU A 146 20.04 2.08 -9.83
CA LEU A 146 21.09 3.08 -9.94
C LEU A 146 22.33 2.62 -9.20
N SER A 147 23.49 3.16 -9.60
CA SER A 147 24.78 2.93 -8.94
C SER A 147 25.03 3.86 -7.76
N ASP A 148 24.21 4.88 -7.58
CA ASP A 148 24.38 5.96 -6.61
C ASP A 148 23.02 6.53 -6.18
N ALA A 149 22.93 6.93 -4.91
CA ALA A 149 21.75 7.54 -4.29
C ALA A 149 21.82 9.08 -4.25
N ARG A 150 22.94 9.68 -4.67
CA ARG A 150 23.09 11.13 -4.74
C ARG A 150 22.04 11.80 -5.62
N CYS A 151 21.73 13.04 -5.28
CA CYS A 151 20.80 13.88 -6.02
C CYS A 151 21.17 13.97 -7.50
N ARG A 152 20.24 13.57 -8.37
CA ARG A 152 20.41 13.64 -9.84
C ARG A 152 20.43 15.08 -10.34
N MET A 153 19.98 16.03 -9.53
CA MET A 153 20.09 17.48 -9.78
C MET A 153 21.46 18.05 -9.35
N ARG A 154 22.41 17.18 -8.98
CA ARG A 154 23.84 17.48 -8.74
C ARG A 154 24.16 18.32 -7.50
N CYS A 155 23.29 18.35 -6.50
CA CYS A 155 23.72 18.72 -5.14
C CYS A 155 24.33 17.50 -4.43
N GLU A 156 25.02 17.76 -3.31
CA GLU A 156 25.86 16.76 -2.63
C GLU A 156 25.07 15.78 -1.76
N ASP A 157 23.78 16.03 -1.53
CA ASP A 157 22.92 15.23 -0.67
C ASP A 157 22.32 13.99 -1.37
N ILE A 158 21.72 13.12 -0.57
CA ILE A 158 20.96 11.95 -1.02
C ILE A 158 19.62 12.41 -1.59
N GLU A 159 19.23 11.83 -2.73
CA GLU A 159 17.91 12.07 -3.32
C GLU A 159 16.84 11.23 -2.62
N ASP A 160 16.38 11.69 -1.47
CA ASP A 160 15.15 11.21 -0.85
C ASP A 160 13.99 12.21 -1.06
N GLN A 161 12.80 11.89 -0.57
CA GLN A 161 11.63 12.75 -0.74
C GLN A 161 11.78 14.08 0.02
N HIS A 162 12.35 14.03 1.22
CA HIS A 162 12.55 15.20 2.08
C HIS A 162 13.50 16.19 1.40
N HIS A 163 14.61 15.68 0.90
CA HIS A 163 15.55 16.43 0.11
C HIS A 163 14.88 17.09 -1.09
N ILE A 164 14.17 16.34 -1.95
CA ILE A 164 13.52 16.90 -3.15
C ILE A 164 12.54 18.03 -2.78
N PHE A 165 11.65 17.79 -1.81
CA PHE A 165 10.53 18.68 -1.53
C PHE A 165 10.85 19.83 -0.56
N ILE A 166 11.96 19.77 0.17
CA ILE A 166 12.26 20.74 1.25
C ILE A 166 13.67 21.33 1.15
N GLN A 167 14.69 20.53 0.90
CA GLN A 167 16.08 20.98 1.05
C GLN A 167 16.79 21.29 -0.28
N CYS A 168 16.43 20.61 -1.36
CA CYS A 168 17.18 20.61 -2.60
C CYS A 168 17.30 22.03 -3.19
N PRO A 169 18.51 22.60 -3.37
CA PRO A 169 18.68 23.96 -3.87
C PRO A 169 18.12 24.14 -5.29
N CYS A 170 18.12 23.08 -6.10
CA CYS A 170 17.60 23.13 -7.47
C CYS A 170 16.09 23.46 -7.51
N TYR A 171 15.35 23.13 -6.46
CA TYR A 171 13.90 23.35 -6.38
C TYR A 171 13.51 24.56 -5.53
N ASP A 172 14.47 25.35 -5.05
CA ASP A 172 14.22 26.42 -4.08
C ASP A 172 13.30 27.53 -4.62
N GLU A 173 13.54 27.98 -5.85
CA GLU A 173 12.69 28.95 -6.52
C GLU A 173 11.26 28.40 -6.74
N MET A 174 11.15 27.12 -7.05
CA MET A 174 9.85 26.47 -7.26
C MET A 174 9.07 26.33 -5.96
N ARG A 175 9.74 25.95 -4.86
CA ARG A 175 9.14 25.88 -3.52
C ARG A 175 8.65 27.23 -3.06
N THR A 176 9.46 28.28 -3.23
CA THR A 176 9.09 29.65 -2.86
C THR A 176 7.84 30.10 -3.61
N LYS A 177 7.81 29.93 -4.94
CA LYS A 177 6.63 30.26 -5.76
C LYS A 177 5.39 29.46 -5.35
N ALA A 178 5.55 28.16 -5.09
CA ALA A 178 4.46 27.30 -4.68
C ALA A 178 3.92 27.66 -3.28
N ALA A 179 4.80 28.02 -2.34
CA ALA A 179 4.43 28.48 -1.01
C ALA A 179 3.62 29.79 -1.07
N ASP A 180 4.08 30.76 -1.86
CA ASP A 180 3.38 32.02 -2.07
C ASP A 180 2.00 31.82 -2.72
N GLU A 181 1.93 30.96 -3.74
CA GLU A 181 0.67 30.62 -4.39
C GLU A 181 -0.30 29.93 -3.43
N LEU A 182 0.18 28.96 -2.65
CA LEU A 182 -0.61 28.25 -1.66
C LEU A 182 -1.13 29.21 -0.58
N PHE A 183 -0.27 30.09 -0.07
CA PHE A 183 -0.65 31.11 0.90
C PHE A 183 -1.75 32.02 0.33
N ARG A 184 -1.55 32.56 -0.88
CA ARG A 184 -2.50 33.46 -1.54
C ARG A 184 -3.86 32.78 -1.77
N CYS A 185 -3.86 31.57 -2.31
CA CYS A 185 -5.08 30.80 -2.57
C CYS A 185 -5.80 30.44 -1.26
N THR A 186 -5.06 30.06 -0.22
CA THR A 186 -5.62 29.75 1.10
C THR A 186 -6.25 31.00 1.71
N ASN A 187 -5.56 32.14 1.70
CA ASN A 187 -6.08 33.40 2.22
C ASN A 187 -7.37 33.85 1.52
N SER A 188 -7.43 33.74 0.19
CA SER A 188 -8.64 34.05 -0.59
C SER A 188 -9.83 33.19 -0.15
N LYS A 189 -9.63 31.87 -0.06
CA LYS A 189 -10.69 30.93 0.33
C LYS A 189 -11.15 31.13 1.78
N LEU A 190 -10.23 31.42 2.69
CA LEU A 190 -10.58 31.68 4.09
C LEU A 190 -11.42 32.96 4.22
N ALA A 191 -11.09 34.00 3.44
CA ALA A 191 -11.88 35.23 3.38
C ALA A 191 -13.28 34.98 2.81
N GLU A 192 -13.42 34.16 1.76
CA GLU A 192 -14.71 33.79 1.17
C GLU A 192 -15.60 32.99 2.12
N LEU A 193 -15.01 32.12 2.95
CA LEU A 193 -15.73 31.23 3.87
C LEU A 193 -16.11 31.91 5.19
N GLY A 194 -15.63 33.13 5.46
CA GLY A 194 -15.93 33.87 6.69
C GLY A 194 -15.45 33.17 7.96
N ILE A 195 -14.31 32.46 7.88
CA ILE A 195 -13.72 31.75 9.02
C ILE A 195 -13.24 32.75 10.09
N GLU A 196 -13.36 32.38 11.36
CA GLU A 196 -12.88 33.20 12.49
C GLU A 196 -11.38 33.50 12.37
N GLU A 197 -10.98 34.69 12.80
CA GLU A 197 -9.62 35.22 12.58
C GLU A 197 -8.54 34.36 13.26
N VAL A 198 -8.87 33.65 14.34
CA VAL A 198 -7.95 32.74 15.05
C VAL A 198 -7.61 31.51 14.20
N ASP A 199 -8.63 30.79 13.71
CA ASP A 199 -8.44 29.62 12.83
C ASP A 199 -7.77 30.01 11.51
N ARG A 200 -8.00 31.24 11.05
CA ARG A 200 -7.39 31.79 9.84
C ARG A 200 -5.87 31.93 9.97
N VAL A 201 -5.37 32.42 11.11
CA VAL A 201 -3.93 32.61 11.35
C VAL A 201 -3.21 31.26 11.37
N ASP A 202 -3.79 30.25 12.02
CA ASP A 202 -3.21 28.91 12.09
C ASP A 202 -3.13 28.25 10.71
N LEU A 203 -4.20 28.33 9.92
CA LEU A 203 -4.23 27.76 8.57
C LEU A 203 -3.27 28.47 7.60
N LEU A 204 -3.11 29.79 7.74
CA LEU A 204 -2.15 30.57 6.97
C LEU A 204 -0.69 30.28 7.36
N THR A 205 -0.45 30.03 8.65
CA THR A 205 0.87 29.60 9.16
C THR A 205 1.20 28.19 8.67
N ALA A 206 0.22 27.29 8.66
CA ALA A 206 0.33 25.97 8.04
C ALA A 206 0.69 26.06 6.55
N ALA A 207 -0.02 26.90 5.79
CA ALA A 207 0.23 27.09 4.36
C ALA A 207 1.64 27.62 4.07
N LYS A 208 2.15 28.57 4.86
CA LYS A 208 3.52 29.10 4.71
C LYS A 208 4.59 28.07 4.99
N SER A 209 4.33 27.15 5.92
CA SER A 209 5.37 26.21 6.35
C SER A 209 5.35 24.89 5.58
N PHE A 210 4.48 24.75 4.59
CA PHE A 210 4.26 23.49 3.86
C PHE A 210 5.48 23.00 3.07
N PHE A 211 6.35 23.92 2.62
CA PHE A 211 7.58 23.63 1.89
C PHE A 211 8.84 23.95 2.69
N SER A 212 8.72 24.03 4.02
CA SER A 212 9.83 24.30 4.93
C SER A 212 9.92 23.23 6.00
N ASP A 213 11.11 23.04 6.57
CA ASP A 213 11.31 22.23 7.78
C ASP A 213 10.71 22.95 8.99
N ASN A 214 9.39 22.84 9.13
CA ASN A 214 8.67 23.23 10.34
C ASN A 214 8.17 21.98 11.04
N GLU A 215 8.80 21.65 12.16
CA GLU A 215 8.47 20.49 13.01
C GLU A 215 7.00 20.46 13.44
N SER A 216 6.31 21.61 13.39
CA SER A 216 4.91 21.75 13.79
C SER A 216 3.91 21.37 12.69
N ILE A 217 4.32 21.36 11.42
CA ILE A 217 3.43 21.29 10.24
C ILE A 217 3.78 20.15 9.28
N TRP A 218 5.06 19.76 9.19
CA TRP A 218 5.45 18.58 8.42
C TRP A 218 4.96 17.32 9.13
N PRO A 219 4.18 16.45 8.47
CA PRO A 219 3.70 15.26 9.13
C PRO A 219 4.81 14.28 9.55
N LEU A 220 4.76 13.98 10.86
CA LEU A 220 4.71 12.63 11.43
C LEU A 220 6.06 11.94 11.62
N HIS A 221 6.56 11.99 12.86
CA HIS A 221 7.52 11.05 13.42
C HIS A 221 7.23 9.61 12.95
N TYR A 222 8.29 8.97 12.43
CA TYR A 222 8.55 7.53 12.22
C TYR A 222 7.37 6.56 12.36
#